data_AF-A0A9P0IJB2-F1
#
_entry.id   AF-A0A9P0IJB2-F1
#
_cell.length_a   1.000
_cell.length_b   1.000
_cell.length_c   1.000
_cell.angle_alpha   90.00
_cell.angle_beta   90.00
_cell.angle_gamma   90.00
#
_symmetry.space_group_name_H-M   'P 1'
#
loop_
_entity.id
_entity.type
_entity.pdbx_description
1 polymer ?
#
loop_
_entity_poly.entity_id
_entity_poly.type
_entity_poly.pdbx_seq_one_letter_code
_entity_poly.pdbx_strand_id
1 'polypeptide(L)'
;MLASLDIPCMSDKTFQSCQNQISESIHQVAEEAMRIAGEEEKKLAIESGEIDIDGTPMCAVVADGQWSKRSYKTKYNALPGVATIIGYKTKKILFIGSRNRYCLICQRAKNTNVAIQEHVCFMNWNKAATAMEADAVAEGFKRSIELHGLKFNKLIG
;
A
#
# COMPACT_ATOMS: atom_id res chain seq x y z
N MET A 1 30.55 5.23 16.64
CA MET A 1 30.01 5.74 17.92
C MET A 1 29.16 4.72 18.67
N LEU A 2 28.30 3.92 18.02
CA LEU A 2 27.59 2.81 18.69
C LEU A 2 28.44 1.54 18.88
N ALA A 3 29.31 1.21 17.92
CA ALA A 3 30.21 0.06 18.02
C ALA A 3 31.28 0.18 19.14
N SER A 4 31.54 1.41 19.62
CA SER A 4 32.50 1.69 20.68
C SER A 4 31.92 1.57 22.10
N LEU A 5 30.60 1.43 22.24
CA LEU A 5 29.89 1.35 23.53
C LEU A 5 29.47 -0.08 23.91
N ASP A 6 29.82 -1.08 23.09
CA ASP A 6 29.48 -2.50 23.27
C ASP A 6 28.01 -2.76 23.65
N ILE A 7 27.10 -1.95 23.13
CA ILE A 7 25.66 -2.12 23.35
C ILE A 7 25.21 -3.32 22.50
N PRO A 8 24.63 -4.37 23.11
CA PRO A 8 24.20 -5.55 22.37
C PRO A 8 23.08 -5.18 21.38
N CYS A 9 23.15 -5.74 20.18
CA CYS A 9 22.07 -5.62 19.21
C CYS A 9 20.82 -6.35 19.72
N MET A 10 19.65 -5.77 19.48
CA MET A 10 18.38 -6.41 19.79
C MET A 10 18.27 -7.75 19.06
N SER A 11 17.76 -8.79 19.75
CA SER A 11 17.52 -10.08 19.13
C SER A 11 16.38 -10.00 18.11
N ASP A 12 16.44 -10.82 17.05
CA ASP A 12 15.39 -10.90 16.03
C ASP A 12 13.99 -11.15 16.62
N LYS A 13 13.91 -11.96 17.68
CA LYS A 13 12.65 -12.28 18.37
C LYS A 13 12.05 -11.05 19.05
N THR A 14 12.89 -10.30 19.77
CA THR A 14 12.48 -9.07 20.44
C THR A 14 12.04 -8.03 19.40
N PHE A 15 12.81 -7.88 18.32
CA PHE A 15 12.49 -6.95 17.24
C PHE A 15 11.14 -7.26 16.59
N GLN A 16 10.91 -8.52 16.20
CA GLN A 16 9.64 -8.94 15.59
C GLN A 16 8.45 -8.75 16.53
N SER A 17 8.63 -9.03 17.83
CA SER A 17 7.59 -8.80 18.84
C SER A 17 7.18 -7.32 18.90
N CYS A 18 8.16 -6.42 19.03
CA CYS A 18 7.91 -4.98 19.04
C CYS A 18 7.31 -4.49 17.72
N GLN A 19 7.83 -4.96 16.58
CA GLN A 19 7.30 -4.61 15.27
C GLN A 19 5.84 -5.02 15.13
N ASN A 20 5.47 -6.23 15.53
CA ASN A 20 4.10 -6.72 15.45
C ASN A 20 3.15 -5.89 16.32
N GLN A 21 3.57 -5.55 17.55
CA GLN A 21 2.79 -4.69 18.44
C GLN A 21 2.51 -3.31 17.83
N ILE A 22 3.50 -2.71 17.18
CA ILE A 22 3.37 -1.36 16.61
C ILE A 22 2.65 -1.40 15.25
N SER A 23 2.77 -2.49 14.49
CA SER A 23 2.26 -2.60 13.12
C SER A 23 0.75 -2.37 13.00
N GLU A 24 -0.02 -2.89 13.96
CA GLU A 24 -1.48 -2.72 13.98
C GLU A 24 -1.86 -1.27 14.23
N SER A 25 -1.20 -0.60 15.19
CA SER A 25 -1.43 0.82 15.46
C SER A 25 -1.05 1.70 14.26
N ILE A 26 0.06 1.39 13.57
CA ILE A 26 0.44 2.11 12.35
C ILE A 26 -0.65 1.94 11.28
N HIS A 27 -1.18 0.73 11.11
CA HIS A 27 -2.22 0.46 10.12
C HIS A 27 -3.50 1.26 10.40
N GLN A 28 -3.98 1.23 11.64
CA GLN A 28 -5.17 1.96 12.06
C GLN A 28 -5.02 3.47 11.88
N VAL A 29 -3.86 4.03 12.27
CA VAL A 29 -3.57 5.46 12.08
C VAL A 29 -3.51 5.83 10.61
N ALA A 30 -2.93 4.96 9.76
CA ALA A 30 -2.88 5.20 8.32
C ALA A 30 -4.27 5.14 7.67
N GLU A 31 -5.11 4.17 8.04
CA GLU A 31 -6.49 4.06 7.55
C GLU A 31 -7.33 5.29 7.95
N GLU A 32 -7.22 5.72 9.21
CA GLU A 32 -7.92 6.90 9.69
C GLU A 32 -7.44 8.19 8.98
N ALA A 33 -6.14 8.33 8.78
CA ALA A 33 -5.59 9.46 8.03
C ALA A 33 -6.10 9.49 6.57
N MET A 34 -6.19 8.33 5.91
CA MET A 34 -6.76 8.22 4.56
C MET A 34 -8.26 8.54 4.54
N ARG A 35 -9.01 8.11 5.56
CA ARG A 35 -10.45 8.41 5.70
C ARG A 35 -10.67 9.92 5.81
N ILE A 36 -9.93 10.60 6.70
CA ILE A 36 -10.00 12.05 6.87
C ILE A 36 -9.61 12.78 5.58
N ALA A 37 -8.56 12.31 4.89
CA ALA A 37 -8.15 12.88 3.61
C ALA A 37 -9.23 12.73 2.52
N GLY A 38 -9.93 11.59 2.49
CA GLY A 38 -11.05 11.34 1.60
C GLY A 38 -12.24 12.26 1.86
N GLU A 39 -12.58 12.50 3.13
CA GLU A 39 -13.64 13.45 3.52
C GLU A 39 -13.33 14.87 3.08
N GLU A 40 -12.08 15.30 3.23
CA GLU A 40 -11.62 16.62 2.81
C GLU A 40 -11.69 16.81 1.29
N GLU A 41 -11.22 15.84 0.50
CA GLU A 41 -11.36 15.89 -0.96
C GLU A 41 -12.82 15.85 -1.40
N LYS A 42 -13.65 15.04 -0.74
CA LYS A 42 -15.10 14.99 -1.02
C LYS A 42 -15.76 16.33 -0.79
N LYS A 43 -15.42 17.01 0.32
CA LYS A 43 -15.93 18.34 0.62
C LYS A 43 -15.53 19.35 -0.45
N LEU A 44 -14.26 19.35 -0.85
CA LEU A 44 -13.75 20.23 -1.91
C LEU A 44 -14.41 19.96 -3.27
N ALA A 45 -14.69 18.69 -3.58
CA ALA A 45 -15.40 18.30 -4.80
C ALA A 45 -16.83 18.86 -4.82
N ILE A 46 -17.56 18.74 -3.71
CA ILE A 46 -18.92 19.30 -3.56
C ILE A 46 -18.91 20.83 -3.69
N GLU A 47 -17.98 21.51 -3.00
CA GLU A 47 -17.84 22.98 -3.07
C GLU A 47 -17.48 23.47 -4.48
N SER A 48 -16.72 22.67 -5.24
CA SER A 48 -16.33 22.99 -6.62
C SER A 48 -17.41 22.61 -7.64
N GLY A 49 -18.50 21.96 -7.23
CA GLY A 49 -19.53 21.44 -8.14
C GLY A 49 -19.04 20.26 -9.01
N GLU A 50 -17.96 19.58 -8.63
CA GLU A 50 -17.42 18.41 -9.32
C GLU A 50 -18.23 17.16 -8.96
N ILE A 51 -19.46 17.09 -9.47
CA ILE A 51 -20.42 16.02 -9.22
C ILE A 51 -20.67 15.25 -10.52
N ASP A 52 -20.72 13.93 -10.45
CA ASP A 52 -21.04 13.07 -11.60
C ASP A 52 -22.54 13.04 -11.88
N ILE A 53 -22.94 12.45 -13.01
CA ILE A 53 -24.36 12.29 -13.40
C ILE A 53 -25.21 11.54 -12.36
N ASP A 54 -24.58 10.71 -11.52
CA ASP A 54 -25.23 9.92 -10.47
C ASP A 54 -25.31 10.66 -9.12
N GLY A 55 -24.84 11.90 -9.05
CA GLY A 55 -24.80 12.71 -7.82
C GLY A 55 -23.58 12.45 -6.94
N THR A 56 -22.67 11.55 -7.33
CA THR A 56 -21.45 11.26 -6.56
C THR A 56 -20.39 12.34 -6.79
N PRO A 57 -19.79 12.89 -5.73
CA PRO A 57 -18.64 13.78 -5.90
C PRO A 57 -17.47 13.08 -6.57
N MET A 58 -16.71 13.82 -7.36
CA MET A 58 -15.55 13.31 -8.09
C MET A 58 -14.30 14.12 -7.77
N CYS A 59 -13.14 13.47 -7.83
CA CYS A 59 -11.86 14.18 -7.78
C CYS A 59 -10.82 13.57 -8.73
N ALA A 60 -9.89 14.43 -9.16
CA ALA A 60 -8.67 13.99 -9.80
C ALA A 60 -7.64 13.50 -8.75
N VAL A 61 -6.87 12.49 -9.13
CA VAL A 61 -5.87 11.87 -8.27
C VAL A 61 -4.54 11.72 -9.01
N VAL A 62 -3.46 11.59 -8.26
CA VAL A 62 -2.12 11.22 -8.72
C VAL A 62 -1.81 9.83 -8.19
N ALA A 63 -1.10 9.01 -8.95
CA ALA A 63 -0.58 7.72 -8.46
C ALA A 63 0.94 7.77 -8.36
N ASP A 64 1.47 7.13 -7.33
CA ASP A 64 2.90 6.86 -7.19
C ASP A 64 3.13 5.37 -6.92
N GLY A 65 4.20 4.84 -7.50
CA GLY A 65 4.56 3.43 -7.46
C GLY A 65 5.92 3.23 -6.79
N GLN A 66 5.98 2.30 -5.84
CA GLN A 66 7.21 1.94 -5.13
C GLN A 66 7.53 0.46 -5.29
N TRP A 67 8.79 0.16 -5.56
CA TRP A 67 9.30 -1.20 -5.66
C TRP A 67 10.49 -1.39 -4.71
N SER A 68 10.53 -2.53 -4.04
CA SER A 68 11.66 -2.97 -3.21
C SER A 68 12.99 -3.12 -3.97
N LYS A 69 12.91 -3.18 -5.29
CA LYS A 69 14.06 -3.33 -6.17
C LYS A 69 13.91 -2.38 -7.34
N ARG A 70 14.94 -1.57 -7.57
CA ARG A 70 15.02 -0.71 -8.76
C ARG A 70 14.91 -1.58 -10.02
N SER A 71 13.94 -1.23 -10.86
CA SER A 71 13.81 -1.81 -12.19
C SER A 71 14.92 -1.25 -13.08
N TYR A 72 15.73 -2.13 -13.65
CA TYR A 72 16.63 -1.79 -14.76
C TYR A 72 15.99 -2.31 -16.05
N LYS A 73 16.35 -1.75 -17.23
CA LYS A 73 15.78 -2.10 -18.54
C LYS A 73 15.59 -3.62 -18.81
N THR A 74 16.34 -4.47 -18.12
CA THR A 74 16.33 -5.94 -18.27
C THR A 74 15.85 -6.70 -17.01
N LYS A 75 15.54 -6.01 -15.89
CA LYS A 75 15.20 -6.65 -14.60
C LYS A 75 13.96 -5.99 -13.98
N TYR A 76 12.80 -6.57 -14.28
CA TYR A 76 11.50 -6.22 -13.70
C TYR A 76 10.99 -7.31 -12.76
N ASN A 77 11.78 -7.63 -11.73
CA ASN A 77 11.53 -8.77 -10.85
C ASN A 77 11.42 -8.43 -9.36
N ALA A 78 10.99 -7.21 -9.03
CA ALA A 78 10.66 -6.83 -7.66
C ALA A 78 9.66 -7.81 -7.03
N LEU A 79 9.87 -8.18 -5.77
CA LEU A 79 9.06 -9.19 -5.09
C LEU A 79 7.79 -8.55 -4.49
N PRO A 80 7.92 -7.47 -3.71
CA PRO A 80 6.83 -6.56 -3.44
C PRO A 80 6.87 -5.29 -4.30
N GLY A 81 5.67 -4.78 -4.56
CA GLY A 81 5.39 -3.45 -5.08
C GLY A 81 4.21 -2.82 -4.33
N VAL A 82 4.21 -1.51 -4.21
CA VAL A 82 3.17 -0.72 -3.57
C VAL A 82 2.75 0.38 -4.54
N ALA A 83 1.45 0.65 -4.63
CA ALA A 83 0.93 1.83 -5.29
C ALA A 83 0.15 2.68 -4.29
N THR A 84 0.32 3.99 -4.40
CA THR A 84 -0.35 4.98 -3.56
C THR A 84 -1.16 5.90 -4.45
N ILE A 85 -2.42 6.13 -4.09
CA ILE A 85 -3.27 7.14 -4.74
C ILE A 85 -3.33 8.37 -3.84
N ILE A 86 -3.09 9.54 -4.43
CA ILE A 86 -2.94 10.83 -3.75
C ILE A 86 -3.98 11.79 -4.31
N GLY A 87 -4.73 12.47 -3.44
CA GLY A 87 -5.69 13.50 -3.83
C GLY A 87 -4.98 14.68 -4.51
N TYR A 88 -5.47 15.10 -5.67
CA TYR A 88 -4.77 16.14 -6.44
C TYR A 88 -4.84 17.52 -5.77
N LYS A 89 -5.92 17.86 -5.06
CA LYS A 89 -6.06 19.17 -4.42
C LYS A 89 -5.36 19.20 -3.07
N THR A 90 -5.65 18.20 -2.24
CA THR A 90 -5.13 18.08 -0.86
C THR A 90 -3.70 17.59 -0.77
N LYS A 91 -3.21 16.89 -1.80
CA LYS A 91 -1.90 16.19 -1.80
C LYS A 91 -1.76 15.14 -0.69
N LYS A 92 -2.88 14.63 -0.18
CA LYS A 92 -2.95 13.61 0.88
C LYS A 92 -3.22 12.24 0.28
N ILE A 93 -2.77 11.20 0.98
CA ILE A 93 -2.95 9.82 0.55
C ILE A 93 -4.40 9.42 0.74
N LEU A 94 -5.00 8.85 -0.29
CA LEU A 94 -6.38 8.35 -0.29
C LEU A 94 -6.44 6.82 -0.31
N PHE A 95 -5.40 6.15 -0.82
CA PHE A 95 -5.36 4.70 -0.89
C PHE A 95 -3.93 4.19 -0.98
N ILE A 96 -3.65 3.04 -0.36
CA ILE A 96 -2.40 2.31 -0.49
C ILE A 96 -2.73 0.86 -0.83
N GLY A 97 -2.26 0.39 -1.99
CA GLY A 97 -2.39 -0.98 -2.44
C GLY A 97 -1.03 -1.68 -2.50
N SER A 98 -0.88 -2.79 -1.79
CA SER A 98 0.35 -3.59 -1.80
C SER A 98 0.16 -4.91 -2.55
N ARG A 99 1.17 -5.30 -3.33
CA ARG A 99 1.24 -6.56 -4.08
C ARG A 99 2.56 -7.24 -3.77
N ASN A 100 2.50 -8.45 -3.23
CA ASN A 100 3.67 -9.19 -2.80
C ASN A 100 3.65 -10.63 -3.33
N ARG A 101 4.77 -11.04 -3.95
CA ARG A 101 5.01 -12.37 -4.52
C ARG A 101 5.90 -13.25 -3.66
N TYR A 102 6.27 -12.79 -2.48
CA TYR A 102 7.25 -13.48 -1.64
C TYR A 102 6.80 -13.54 -0.20
N CYS A 103 6.80 -14.75 0.34
CA CYS A 103 6.72 -15.01 1.77
C CYS A 103 7.93 -15.85 2.18
N LEU A 104 8.69 -15.37 3.16
CA LEU A 104 9.87 -16.07 3.68
C LEU A 104 9.54 -17.45 4.25
N ILE A 105 8.42 -17.56 4.98
CA ILE A 105 7.98 -18.82 5.60
C ILE A 105 7.62 -19.83 4.52
N CYS A 106 6.81 -19.44 3.53
CA CYS A 106 6.47 -20.29 2.39
C CYS A 106 7.70 -20.71 1.60
N GLN A 107 8.63 -19.78 1.33
CA GLN A 107 9.83 -20.08 0.55
C GLN A 107 10.74 -21.06 1.30
N ARG A 108 10.91 -20.89 2.62
CA ARG A 108 11.70 -21.81 3.44
C ARG A 108 11.10 -23.21 3.44
N ALA A 109 9.79 -23.32 3.69
CA ALA A 109 9.09 -24.60 3.69
C ALA A 109 9.24 -25.34 2.35
N LYS A 110 9.13 -24.61 1.24
CA LYS A 110 9.37 -25.14 -0.11
C LYS A 110 10.81 -25.61 -0.31
N ASN A 111 11.79 -24.84 0.14
CA ASN A 111 13.21 -25.18 -0.02
C ASN A 111 13.62 -26.41 0.81
N THR A 112 13.03 -26.61 1.99
CA THR A 112 13.32 -27.75 2.88
C THR A 112 12.35 -28.93 2.69
N ASN A 113 11.40 -28.82 1.77
CA ASN A 113 10.38 -29.82 1.47
C ASN A 113 9.57 -30.27 2.70
N VAL A 114 9.17 -29.30 3.53
CA VAL A 114 8.33 -29.50 4.71
C VAL A 114 6.97 -28.84 4.53
N ALA A 115 5.99 -29.28 5.33
CA ALA A 115 4.69 -28.63 5.36
C ALA A 115 4.81 -27.15 5.77
N ILE A 116 4.03 -26.29 5.13
CA ILE A 116 3.99 -24.86 5.46
C ILE A 116 3.33 -24.73 6.84
N GLN A 117 4.06 -24.16 7.79
CA GLN A 117 3.51 -23.80 9.10
C GLN A 117 2.41 -22.73 8.92
N GLU A 118 1.36 -22.80 9.74
CA GLU A 118 0.35 -21.75 9.83
C GLU A 118 0.99 -20.39 10.17
N HIS A 119 0.70 -19.38 9.36
CA HIS A 119 1.22 -18.03 9.51
C HIS A 119 0.36 -17.02 8.75
N VAL A 120 0.52 -15.74 9.07
CA VAL A 120 -0.05 -14.64 8.28
C VAL A 120 0.75 -14.51 6.98
N CYS A 121 0.17 -15.00 5.89
CA CYS A 121 0.83 -14.96 4.58
C CYS A 121 0.48 -13.67 3.85
N PHE A 122 1.48 -12.81 3.63
CA PHE A 122 1.31 -11.58 2.85
C PHE A 122 1.45 -11.77 1.33
N MET A 123 1.53 -13.03 0.85
CA MET A 123 1.65 -13.29 -0.59
C MET A 123 0.27 -13.18 -1.24
N ASN A 124 0.03 -12.11 -1.99
CA ASN A 124 -1.25 -11.79 -2.62
C ASN A 124 -1.12 -11.51 -4.13
N TRP A 125 0.05 -11.77 -4.71
CA TRP A 125 0.32 -11.52 -6.13
C TRP A 125 1.07 -12.69 -6.77
N ASN A 126 0.67 -13.08 -7.98
CA ASN A 126 1.29 -14.17 -8.74
C ASN A 126 1.59 -13.81 -10.21
N LYS A 127 1.37 -12.55 -10.62
CA LYS A 127 1.62 -12.07 -11.99
C LYS A 127 2.98 -11.35 -12.12
N ALA A 128 3.21 -10.71 -13.26
CA ALA A 128 4.41 -9.91 -13.51
C ALA A 128 4.55 -8.75 -12.50
N ALA A 129 5.79 -8.37 -12.16
CA ALA A 129 6.04 -7.26 -11.23
C ALA A 129 5.63 -5.91 -11.80
N THR A 130 5.73 -5.75 -13.13
CA THR A 130 5.32 -4.54 -13.85
C THR A 130 3.82 -4.27 -13.77
N ALA A 131 3.01 -5.29 -13.51
CA ALA A 131 1.55 -5.16 -13.41
C ALA A 131 1.06 -4.84 -11.99
N MET A 132 1.94 -4.87 -10.98
CA MET A 132 1.56 -4.63 -9.57
C MET A 132 0.96 -3.25 -9.36
N GLU A 133 1.60 -2.22 -9.92
CA GLU A 133 1.17 -0.83 -9.74
C GLU A 133 -0.20 -0.61 -10.38
N ALA A 134 -0.35 -0.94 -11.67
CA ALA A 134 -1.60 -0.77 -12.38
C ALA A 134 -2.77 -1.53 -11.73
N ASP A 135 -2.52 -2.74 -11.22
CA ASP A 135 -3.53 -3.53 -10.51
C ASP A 135 -3.91 -2.92 -9.15
N ALA A 136 -2.93 -2.44 -8.38
CA ALA A 136 -3.18 -1.77 -7.11
C ALA A 136 -3.92 -0.43 -7.31
N VAL A 137 -3.58 0.36 -8.34
CA VAL A 137 -4.33 1.58 -8.69
C VAL A 137 -5.76 1.23 -9.11
N ALA A 138 -5.95 0.19 -9.93
CA ALA A 138 -7.28 -0.24 -10.34
C ALA A 138 -8.13 -0.72 -9.15
N GLU A 139 -7.53 -1.37 -8.15
CA GLU A 139 -8.21 -1.68 -6.88
C GLU A 139 -8.68 -0.41 -6.17
N GLY A 140 -7.78 0.58 -6.01
CA GLY A 140 -8.11 1.84 -5.34
C GLY A 140 -9.24 2.61 -6.03
N PHE A 141 -9.26 2.65 -7.37
CA PHE A 141 -10.35 3.24 -8.14
C PHE A 141 -11.69 2.51 -7.93
N LYS A 142 -11.70 1.18 -7.85
CA LYS A 142 -12.91 0.40 -7.60
C LYS A 142 -13.46 0.62 -6.19
N ARG A 143 -12.58 0.79 -5.21
CA ARG A 143 -12.94 0.95 -3.80
C ARG A 143 -13.17 2.40 -3.39
N SER A 144 -12.93 3.38 -4.25
CA SER A 144 -12.97 4.80 -3.88
C SER A 144 -14.33 5.24 -3.31
N ILE A 145 -15.42 4.74 -3.90
CA ILE A 145 -16.79 5.06 -3.45
C ILE A 145 -17.08 4.39 -2.11
N GLU A 146 -16.66 3.14 -1.93
CA GLU A 146 -16.84 2.41 -0.68
C GLU A 146 -16.07 3.07 0.47
N LEU A 147 -14.81 3.44 0.23
CA LEU A 147 -13.91 3.99 1.25
C LEU A 147 -14.22 5.43 1.61
N HIS A 148 -14.55 6.25 0.60
CA HIS A 148 -14.60 7.71 0.75
C HIS A 148 -15.94 8.33 0.33
N GLY A 149 -16.82 7.56 -0.30
CA GLY A 149 -18.00 8.11 -0.99
C GLY A 149 -17.63 9.14 -2.07
N LEU A 150 -16.47 8.93 -2.71
CA LEU A 150 -15.83 9.83 -3.66
C LEU A 150 -15.36 9.00 -4.86
N LYS A 151 -15.69 9.44 -6.07
CA LYS A 151 -15.30 8.77 -7.32
C LYS A 151 -13.99 9.37 -7.84
N PHE A 152 -12.96 8.53 -8.02
CA PHE A 152 -11.74 8.97 -8.71
C PHE A 152 -12.01 8.98 -10.22
N ASN A 153 -12.06 10.17 -10.84
CA ASN A 153 -12.48 10.31 -12.24
C ASN A 153 -11.32 10.46 -13.22
N LYS A 154 -10.17 10.95 -12.75
CA LYS A 154 -8.98 11.19 -13.57
C LYS A 154 -7.72 10.87 -12.79
N LEU A 155 -6.86 10.07 -13.42
CA LEU A 155 -5.48 9.89 -12.99
C LEU A 155 -4.59 10.92 -13.71
N ILE A 156 -3.83 11.69 -12.94
CA ILE A 156 -2.80 12.61 -13.42
C ILE A 156 -1.46 11.94 -13.16
N GLY A 157 -0.72 11.63 -14.24
CA GLY A 157 0.61 11.04 -14.21
C GLY A 157 1.65 11.94 -14.83
#